data_AF-A0A2A4YJC0-F1
#
_entry.id   AF-A0A2A4YJC0-F1
#
_cell.length_a   1.000
_cell.length_b   1.000
_cell.length_c   1.000
_cell.angle_alpha   90.00
_cell.angle_beta   90.00
_cell.angle_gamma   90.00
#
_symmetry.space_group_name_H-M   'P 1'
#
loop_
_entity.id
_entity.type
_entity.pdbx_description
1 polymer ?
#
loop_
_entity_poly.entity_id
_entity_poly.type
_entity_poly.pdbx_seq_one_letter_code
_entity_poly.pdbx_strand_id
1 'polypeptide(L)'
;MCKECWDADHRESLIENSDCEGKLTPFMSMSVLRKNLFDKWRKTNQTAHVVHKEAIINPPLNEYKWTELLSNHSNVQLSVRFV
;
A
#
# COMPACT_ATOMS: atom_id res chain seq x y z
N MET A 1 12.39 -1.96 18.39
CA MET A 1 11.50 -2.87 17.62
C MET A 1 10.54 -2.02 16.81
N CYS A 2 10.87 -1.66 15.57
CA CYS A 2 9.95 -0.88 14.73
C CYS A 2 8.85 -1.80 14.18
N LYS A 3 7.70 -1.79 14.83
CA LYS A 3 6.45 -2.26 14.25
C LYS A 3 5.96 -1.15 13.31
N GLU A 4 5.84 -1.48 12.02
CA GLU A 4 5.07 -0.73 11.02
C GLU A 4 5.71 0.56 10.43
N CYS A 5 6.97 0.52 9.96
CA CYS A 5 7.45 1.48 8.94
C CYS A 5 6.93 1.06 7.54
N TRP A 6 5.62 1.15 7.30
CA TRP A 6 5.06 1.10 5.94
C TRP A 6 4.42 2.44 5.62
N ASP A 7 5.14 3.28 4.89
CA ASP A 7 4.55 4.48 4.29
C ASP A 7 4.97 4.56 2.82
N ALA A 8 4.28 3.76 2.00
CA ALA A 8 4.39 3.88 0.54
C ALA A 8 3.79 5.20 0.01
N ASP A 9 3.10 5.96 0.86
CA ASP A 9 2.50 7.27 0.56
C ASP A 9 3.41 8.44 0.98
N HIS A 10 4.36 8.26 1.93
CA HIS A 10 5.25 9.32 2.43
C HIS A 10 6.73 8.93 2.39
N ARG A 11 7.31 8.87 1.19
CA ARG A 11 8.76 8.72 1.03
C ARG A 11 9.57 9.84 1.69
N GLU A 12 8.99 11.02 1.92
CA GLU A 12 9.70 12.16 2.52
C GLU A 12 9.73 12.14 4.06
N SER A 13 8.72 11.60 4.77
CA SER A 13 8.67 11.67 6.24
C SER A 13 9.49 10.59 6.96
N LEU A 14 9.81 9.49 6.28
CA LEU A 14 10.57 8.36 6.83
C LEU A 14 12.08 8.52 6.72
N ILE A 15 12.58 9.36 5.81
CA ILE A 15 14.03 9.59 5.66
C ILE A 15 14.58 10.43 6.83
N GLU A 16 13.76 11.30 7.44
CA GLU A 16 14.18 12.12 8.60
C GLU A 16 14.08 11.39 9.95
N ASN A 17 13.37 10.26 10.04
CA ASN A 17 13.25 9.49 11.28
C ASN A 17 14.29 8.36 11.34
N SER A 18 15.48 8.78 11.79
CA SER A 18 16.64 7.99 12.15
C SER A 18 16.33 6.92 13.21
N ASP A 19 15.76 5.78 12.80
CA ASP A 19 15.77 4.50 13.55
C ASP A 19 15.27 3.30 12.72
N CYS A 20 14.70 3.51 11.53
CA CYS A 20 14.40 2.43 10.59
C CYS A 20 15.66 2.13 9.76
N GLU A 21 16.58 1.32 10.30
CA GLU A 21 17.79 0.79 9.64
C GLU A 21 17.48 0.20 8.25
N GLY A 22 17.48 1.01 7.19
CA GLY A 22 17.75 0.66 5.79
C GLY A 22 17.00 -0.52 5.15
N LYS A 23 16.05 -1.15 5.83
CA LYS A 23 15.32 -2.34 5.37
C LYS A 23 13.98 -1.87 4.81
N LEU A 24 14.06 -1.05 3.77
CA LEU A 24 13.01 -0.97 2.77
C LEU A 24 12.72 -2.42 2.36
N THR A 25 11.52 -2.91 2.64
CA THR A 25 11.17 -4.28 2.27
C THR A 25 11.24 -4.33 0.74
N PRO A 26 12.19 -5.07 0.15
CA PRO A 26 12.52 -4.94 -1.24
C PRO A 26 11.39 -5.60 -2.01
N PHE A 27 10.58 -4.79 -2.68
CA PHE A 27 9.55 -5.22 -3.63
C PHE A 27 8.45 -6.14 -3.05
N MET A 28 7.24 -5.60 -2.85
CA MET A 28 6.07 -6.42 -2.54
C MET A 28 5.38 -6.92 -3.81
N SER A 29 4.77 -8.10 -3.74
CA SER A 29 3.91 -8.60 -4.80
C SER A 29 2.59 -7.82 -4.86
N MET A 30 1.89 -7.90 -5.98
CA MET A 30 0.54 -7.34 -6.13
C MET A 30 -0.46 -7.92 -5.11
N SER A 31 -0.28 -9.19 -4.69
CA SER A 31 -1.16 -9.81 -3.68
C SER A 31 -0.94 -9.23 -2.28
N VAL A 32 0.30 -8.95 -1.91
CA VAL A 32 0.64 -8.27 -0.65
C VAL A 32 0.14 -6.83 -0.68
N LEU A 33 0.33 -6.12 -1.80
CA LEU A 33 -0.22 -4.78 -1.98
C LEU A 33 -1.73 -4.75 -1.77
N ARG A 34 -2.49 -5.62 -2.45
CA ARG A 34 -3.95 -5.69 -2.31
C ARG A 34 -4.40 -5.90 -0.86
N LYS A 35 -3.74 -6.82 -0.14
CA LYS A 35 -4.03 -7.05 1.29
C LYS A 35 -3.78 -5.81 2.14
N ASN A 36 -2.64 -5.15 1.93
CA ASN A 36 -2.29 -3.95 2.68
C ASN A 36 -3.26 -2.80 2.42
N LEU A 37 -3.70 -2.61 1.17
CA LEU A 37 -4.69 -1.59 0.82
C LEU A 37 -6.05 -1.88 1.48
N PHE A 38 -6.47 -3.14 1.52
CA PHE A 38 -7.68 -3.54 2.23
C PHE A 38 -7.59 -3.24 3.73
N ASP A 39 -6.47 -3.59 4.38
CA ASP A 39 -6.26 -3.30 5.80
C ASP A 39 -6.19 -1.79 6.08
N LYS A 40 -5.58 -1.00 5.17
CA LYS A 40 -5.54 0.46 5.25
C LYS A 40 -6.93 1.07 5.10
N TRP A 41 -7.72 0.60 4.13
CA TRP A 41 -9.12 1.00 3.98
C TRP A 41 -9.93 0.70 5.24
N ARG A 42 -9.79 -0.49 5.85
CA ARG A 42 -10.51 -0.82 7.10
C ARG A 42 -10.20 0.12 8.25
N LYS A 43 -8.98 0.68 8.30
CA LYS A 43 -8.53 1.61 9.36
C LYS A 43 -8.88 3.06 9.06
N THR A 44 -8.81 3.47 7.79
CA THR A 44 -8.86 4.90 7.37
C THR A 44 -10.12 5.27 6.59
N ASN A 45 -10.87 4.27 6.14
CA ASN A 45 -11.97 4.37 5.18
C ASN A 45 -11.59 5.03 3.83
N GLN A 46 -10.29 5.09 3.51
CA GLN A 46 -9.79 5.56 2.22
C GLN A 46 -9.81 4.45 1.19
N THR A 47 -10.28 4.76 -0.01
CA THR A 47 -10.41 3.79 -1.12
C THR A 47 -9.41 4.04 -2.24
N ALA A 48 -8.66 5.13 -2.19
CA ALA A 48 -7.65 5.50 -3.18
C ALA A 48 -6.30 5.69 -2.50
N HIS A 49 -5.27 5.09 -3.08
CA HIS A 49 -3.92 5.09 -2.54
C HIS A 49 -2.88 5.38 -3.62
N VAL A 50 -1.74 5.93 -3.21
CA VAL A 50 -0.61 6.21 -4.09
C VAL A 50 0.58 5.43 -3.57
N VAL A 51 1.26 4.70 -4.44
CA VAL A 51 2.38 3.83 -4.06
C VAL A 51 3.55 4.04 -5.00
N HIS A 52 4.77 4.08 -4.50
CA HIS A 52 5.94 4.17 -5.37
C HIS A 52 6.11 2.91 -6.23
N LYS A 53 6.30 3.07 -7.54
CA LYS A 53 6.38 1.94 -8.49
C LYS A 53 7.50 0.96 -8.15
N GLU A 54 8.63 1.48 -7.67
CA GLU A 54 9.80 0.72 -7.20
C GLU A 54 9.54 -0.15 -5.97
N ALA A 55 8.46 0.10 -5.23
CA ALA A 55 8.07 -0.73 -4.09
C ALA A 55 7.36 -2.02 -4.51
N ILE A 56 7.02 -2.20 -5.81
CA ILE A 56 6.26 -3.33 -6.33
C ILE A 56 7.10 -4.17 -7.31
N ILE A 57 7.01 -5.49 -7.23
CA ILE A 57 7.65 -6.40 -8.20
C ILE A 57 6.93 -6.26 -9.55
N ASN A 58 7.64 -5.74 -10.55
CA ASN A 58 7.22 -5.66 -11.96
C ASN A 58 5.73 -5.26 -12.16
N PRO A 59 5.25 -4.11 -11.66
CA PRO A 59 3.88 -3.69 -11.91
C PRO A 59 3.67 -3.43 -13.42
N PRO A 60 2.86 -4.22 -14.15
CA PRO A 60 2.70 -4.03 -15.59
C PRO A 60 1.87 -2.79 -15.94
N LEU A 61 1.09 -2.24 -14.99
CA LEU A 61 0.28 -1.04 -15.17
C LEU A 61 0.65 0.01 -14.13
N ASN A 62 0.36 1.28 -14.42
CA ASN A 62 0.55 2.39 -13.47
C ASN A 62 -0.65 2.59 -12.54
N GLU A 63 -1.74 1.87 -12.74
CA GLU A 63 -2.95 1.96 -11.90
C GLU A 63 -3.63 0.60 -11.83
N TYR A 64 -4.18 0.28 -10.66
CA TYR A 64 -5.01 -0.90 -10.43
C TYR A 64 -6.28 -0.53 -9.68
N LYS A 65 -7.36 -1.27 -9.98
CA LYS A 65 -8.62 -1.22 -9.26
C LYS A 65 -9.05 -2.63 -8.86
N TRP A 66 -9.49 -2.80 -7.63
CA TRP A 66 -10.03 -4.04 -7.09
C TRP A 66 -11.39 -3.79 -6.50
N THR A 67 -12.29 -4.75 -6.65
CA THR A 67 -13.57 -4.76 -5.92
C THR A 67 -13.46 -5.82 -4.84
N GLU A 68 -13.60 -5.41 -3.58
CA GLU A 68 -13.68 -6.30 -2.44
C GLU A 68 -15.13 -6.48 -2.02
N LEU A 69 -15.55 -7.73 -1.88
CA LEU A 69 -16.85 -8.09 -1.34
C LEU A 69 -16.74 -8.18 0.18
N LEU A 70 -17.54 -7.39 0.87
CA LEU A 70 -17.60 -7.35 2.32
C LEU A 70 -18.58 -8.41 2.85
N SER A 71 -18.41 -8.81 4.10
CA SER A 71 -19.26 -9.83 4.75
C SER A 71 -20.74 -9.43 4.85
N ASN A 72 -21.06 -8.14 4.70
CA ASN A 72 -22.43 -7.61 4.65
C ASN A 72 -23.01 -7.57 3.21
N HIS A 73 -22.39 -8.27 2.26
CA HIS A 73 -22.74 -8.27 0.83
C HIS A 73 -22.62 -6.91 0.14
N SER A 74 -21.97 -5.93 0.75
CA SER A 74 -21.63 -4.68 0.07
C SER A 74 -20.28 -4.79 -0.63
N ASN A 75 -20.08 -3.98 -1.67
CA ASN A 75 -18.85 -3.94 -2.43
C ASN A 75 -18.11 -2.64 -2.13
N VAL A 76 -16.79 -2.72 -1.98
CA VAL A 76 -15.91 -1.55 -1.96
C VAL A 76 -14.92 -1.65 -3.11
N GLN A 77 -14.78 -0.57 -3.87
CA GLN A 77 -13.75 -0.48 -4.89
C GLN A 77 -12.52 0.21 -4.30
N LEU A 78 -11.39 -0.48 -4.30
CA LEU A 78 -10.09 0.05 -3.92
C LEU A 78 -9.29 0.36 -5.19
N SER A 79 -8.57 1.47 -5.19
CA SER A 79 -7.72 1.90 -6.30
C SER A 79 -6.32 2.25 -5.80
N VAL A 80 -5.32 1.93 -6.61
CA VAL A 80 -3.95 2.37 -6.38
C VAL A 80 -3.36 2.92 -7.66
N ARG A 81 -2.66 4.04 -7.53
CA ARG A 81 -1.84 4.61 -8.59
C ARG A 81 -0.38 4.49 -8.20
N PHE A 82 0.45 4.09 -9.16
CA PHE A 82 1.89 4.07 -9.00
C PHE A 82 2.53 5.38 -9.47
N VAL A 83 3.45 5.87 -8.66
CA VAL A 83 4.25 7.08 -8.92
C VAL A 83 5.74 6.79 -8.93
#